data_AF-A0A2E8FKF4-F1
#
_entry.id   AF-A0A2E8FKF4-F1
#
_cell.length_a   1.000
_cell.length_b   1.000
_cell.length_c   1.000
_cell.angle_alpha   90.00
_cell.angle_beta   90.00
_cell.angle_gamma   90.00
#
_symmetry.space_group_name_H-M   'P 1'
#
loop_
_entity.id
_entity.type
_entity.pdbx_description
1 polymer ?
#
loop_
_entity_poly.entity_id
_entity_poly.type
_entity_poly.pdbx_seq_one_letter_code
_entity_poly.pdbx_strand_id
1 'polypeptide(L)'
;MIHQLLDLLKGAVFRFVQGRGIILCMRRTQMDNRAMNQWYTRGTYQILRNDTVRNAAYEKAIAGTVAGRSVVDIGTGAFAFLAEMCVAAGAEKVFAIEENTESFRSAQDRVRHASLESRIQLVPGFSTDVELAEKCDVLIHEIVGSVGSAEGMTLVVNDAKKRFLKQNADFIPRECSTFVCPVQPLKLGPLDAVISAMSQSLFSFRQPDLYKVYNFPESNILGSPVEFERTVFCEEMPLVDRRELELVISRDGDFDGLLLFVEIHVDQENVINSLQQRTNWSTPYLKLFEEPLALVRGDVVHVTVDRDLSTTDPCYELDVRVCPRTSGIEATRRFSWQGS
;
A
#
# COMPACT_ATOMS: atom_id res chain seq x y z
N MET A 1 13.94 23.05 14.07
CA MET A 1 13.87 23.92 12.87
C MET A 1 14.49 23.26 11.63
N ILE A 2 15.78 22.88 11.64
CA ILE A 2 16.44 22.25 10.46
C ILE A 2 15.82 20.90 10.07
N HIS A 3 15.56 20.00 11.03
CA HIS A 3 14.95 18.70 10.72
C HIS A 3 13.52 18.79 10.16
N GLN A 4 12.72 19.74 10.64
CA GLN A 4 11.38 20.01 10.10
C GLN A 4 11.44 20.56 8.66
N LEU A 5 12.40 21.44 8.37
CA LEU A 5 12.59 21.96 7.01
C LEU A 5 13.03 20.85 6.04
N LEU A 6 13.96 19.99 6.47
CA LEU A 6 14.37 18.81 5.69
C LEU A 6 13.21 17.84 5.46
N ASP A 7 12.36 17.61 6.48
CA ASP A 7 11.18 16.76 6.36
C ASP A 7 10.15 17.32 5.37
N LEU A 8 9.93 18.63 5.34
CA LEU A 8 9.08 19.30 4.34
C LEU A 8 9.65 19.21 2.92
N LEU A 9 10.98 19.28 2.78
CA LEU A 9 11.64 19.13 1.48
C LEU A 9 11.51 17.71 0.92
N LYS A 10 11.36 16.68 1.76
CA LYS A 10 11.17 15.28 1.31
C LYS A 10 10.01 15.16 0.31
N GLY A 11 8.87 15.79 0.60
CA GLY A 11 7.70 15.72 -0.30
C GLY A 11 7.96 16.37 -1.66
N ALA A 12 8.68 17.50 -1.70
CA ALA A 12 9.05 18.15 -2.96
C ALA A 12 10.06 17.32 -3.77
N VAL A 13 11.06 16.75 -3.10
CA VAL A 13 12.06 15.86 -3.72
C VAL A 13 11.39 14.60 -4.26
N PHE A 14 10.50 13.97 -3.49
CA PHE A 14 9.76 12.78 -3.91
C PHE A 14 8.95 13.06 -5.18
N ARG A 15 8.19 14.16 -5.21
CA ARG A 15 7.44 14.56 -6.42
C ARG A 15 8.34 14.80 -7.62
N PHE A 16 9.51 15.40 -7.42
CA PHE A 16 10.47 15.63 -8.49
C PHE A 16 11.00 14.31 -9.07
N VAL A 17 11.37 13.37 -8.19
CA VAL A 17 11.83 12.02 -8.57
C VAL A 17 10.74 11.29 -9.36
N GLN A 18 9.52 11.24 -8.82
CA GLN A 18 8.34 10.66 -9.49
C GLN A 18 8.06 11.32 -10.84
N GLY A 19 8.02 12.65 -10.89
CA GLY A 19 7.70 13.42 -12.09
C GLY A 19 8.67 13.20 -13.24
N ARG A 20 9.93 12.87 -12.93
CA ARG A 20 10.97 12.58 -13.94
C ARG A 20 11.12 11.11 -14.29
N GLY A 21 10.34 10.22 -13.67
CA GLY A 21 10.47 8.78 -13.87
C GLY A 21 11.82 8.23 -13.39
N ILE A 22 12.45 8.90 -12.41
CA ILE A 22 13.69 8.43 -11.80
C ILE A 22 13.36 7.19 -10.98
N ILE A 23 14.13 6.13 -11.17
CA ILE A 23 13.95 4.89 -10.42
C ILE A 23 14.53 5.11 -9.03
N LEU A 24 13.67 5.04 -8.02
CA LEU A 24 14.07 5.12 -6.62
C LEU A 24 13.92 3.74 -6.00
N CYS A 25 15.04 3.09 -5.75
CA CYS A 25 15.09 1.76 -5.13
C CYS A 25 15.72 1.87 -3.74
N MET A 26 15.06 1.28 -2.75
CA MET A 26 15.48 1.29 -1.36
C MET A 26 15.26 -0.10 -0.78
N ARG A 27 16.15 -0.58 0.08
CA ARG A 27 15.90 -1.77 0.90
C ARG A 27 14.70 -1.51 1.80
N ARG A 28 13.77 -2.46 1.89
CA ARG A 28 12.63 -2.35 2.79
C ARG A 28 13.09 -2.62 4.23
N THR A 29 12.66 -1.76 5.15
CA THR A 29 12.86 -1.96 6.58
C THR A 29 11.59 -2.55 7.13
N GLN A 30 11.65 -3.76 7.68
CA GLN A 30 10.48 -4.44 8.26
C GLN A 30 10.22 -3.87 9.65
N MET A 31 8.98 -3.47 9.90
CA MET A 31 8.55 -2.89 11.17
C MET A 31 7.07 -3.22 11.42
N ASP A 32 6.75 -3.57 12.67
CA ASP A 32 5.36 -3.72 13.12
C ASP A 32 4.55 -2.44 12.82
N ASN A 33 3.30 -2.61 12.40
CA ASN A 33 2.49 -1.48 11.91
C ASN A 33 2.21 -0.43 12.99
N ARG A 34 2.05 -0.83 14.26
CA ARG A 34 1.86 0.16 15.35
C ARG A 34 3.11 0.99 15.56
N ALA A 35 4.29 0.37 15.44
CA ALA A 35 5.54 1.11 15.48
C ALA A 35 5.68 2.02 14.24
N MET A 36 5.40 1.51 13.03
CA MET A 36 5.46 2.28 11.78
C MET A 36 4.60 3.55 11.85
N ASN A 37 3.38 3.46 12.38
CA ASN A 37 2.48 4.62 12.50
C ASN A 37 3.11 5.81 13.25
N GLN A 38 4.02 5.54 14.19
CA GLN A 38 4.74 6.59 14.93
C GLN A 38 5.84 7.27 14.09
N TRP A 39 6.24 6.68 12.97
CA TRP A 39 7.22 7.24 12.02
C TRP A 39 6.58 8.13 10.95
N TYR A 40 5.24 8.19 10.85
CA TYR A 40 4.58 9.10 9.93
C TYR A 40 4.80 10.55 10.37
N THR A 41 5.65 11.23 9.61
CA THR A 41 5.93 12.65 9.79
C THR A 41 4.99 13.51 8.95
N ARG A 42 4.95 14.82 9.24
CA ARG A 42 4.25 15.79 8.40
C ARG A 42 4.68 15.74 6.94
N GLY A 43 5.97 15.53 6.65
CA GLY A 43 6.48 15.34 5.29
C GLY A 43 5.91 14.10 4.60
N THR A 44 5.68 13.02 5.35
CA THR A 44 5.03 11.79 4.85
C THR A 44 3.57 12.06 4.48
N TYR A 45 2.81 12.69 5.38
CA TYR A 45 1.43 13.10 5.07
C TYR A 45 1.34 14.10 3.90
N GLN A 46 2.37 14.92 3.67
CA GLN A 46 2.43 15.78 2.50
C GLN A 46 2.63 15.00 1.20
N ILE A 47 3.34 13.88 1.20
CA ILE A 47 3.43 13.00 0.02
C ILE A 47 2.03 12.48 -0.31
N LEU A 48 1.34 11.91 0.68
CA LEU A 48 -0.03 11.40 0.53
C LEU A 48 -1.01 12.49 0.04
N ARG A 49 -0.96 13.67 0.66
CA ARG A 49 -1.83 14.80 0.29
C ARG A 49 -1.56 15.33 -1.12
N ASN A 50 -0.36 15.17 -1.65
CA ASN A 50 -0.02 15.65 -2.98
C ASN A 50 -0.09 14.54 -4.06
N ASP A 51 -0.49 13.32 -3.69
CA ASP A 51 -0.81 12.29 -4.67
C ASP A 51 -2.14 12.60 -5.35
N THR A 52 -2.05 13.26 -6.51
CA THR A 52 -3.22 13.69 -7.28
C THR A 52 -4.00 12.52 -7.86
N VAL A 53 -3.34 11.39 -8.17
CA VAL A 53 -4.01 10.22 -8.73
C VAL A 53 -4.88 9.58 -7.67
N ARG A 54 -4.30 9.30 -6.49
CA ARG A 54 -5.02 8.80 -5.33
C ARG A 54 -6.18 9.72 -4.97
N ASN A 55 -5.88 11.00 -4.74
CA ASN A 55 -6.85 11.92 -4.19
C ASN A 55 -8.03 12.19 -5.13
N ALA A 56 -7.80 12.23 -6.45
CA ALA A 56 -8.88 12.39 -7.41
C ALA A 56 -9.81 11.16 -7.48
N ALA A 57 -9.27 9.94 -7.30
CA ALA A 57 -10.08 8.73 -7.26
C ALA A 57 -10.98 8.69 -6.02
N TYR A 58 -10.45 9.01 -4.83
CA TYR A 58 -11.24 9.13 -3.61
C TYR A 58 -12.28 10.25 -3.68
N GLU A 59 -11.91 11.43 -4.17
CA GLU A 59 -12.85 12.55 -4.29
C GLU A 59 -14.09 12.20 -5.13
N LYS A 60 -13.90 11.50 -6.26
CA LYS A 60 -15.00 11.04 -7.11
C LYS A 60 -15.90 10.01 -6.41
N ALA A 61 -15.30 8.99 -5.79
CA ALA A 61 -16.04 7.96 -5.07
C ALA A 61 -16.85 8.55 -3.90
N ILE A 62 -16.24 9.47 -3.16
CA ILE A 62 -16.88 10.20 -2.05
C ILE A 62 -18.09 10.99 -2.56
N ALA A 63 -17.92 11.77 -3.63
CA ALA A 63 -18.97 12.61 -4.20
C ALA A 63 -20.23 11.83 -4.61
N GLY A 64 -20.07 10.58 -5.07
CA GLY A 64 -21.17 9.71 -5.44
C GLY A 64 -21.84 8.96 -4.28
N THR A 65 -21.22 8.91 -3.10
CA THR A 65 -21.58 7.93 -2.06
C THR A 65 -22.10 8.53 -0.76
N VAL A 66 -21.54 9.65 -0.30
CA VAL A 66 -21.66 10.05 1.13
C VAL A 66 -22.76 11.05 1.45
N ALA A 67 -23.39 11.70 0.45
CA ALA A 67 -24.34 12.79 0.68
C ALA A 67 -25.50 12.38 1.60
N GLY A 68 -25.70 13.12 2.70
CA GLY A 68 -26.75 12.87 3.68
C GLY A 68 -26.55 11.62 4.55
N ARG A 69 -25.33 11.05 4.57
CA ARG A 69 -25.02 9.81 5.29
C ARG A 69 -23.99 10.00 6.40
N SER A 70 -23.98 9.08 7.35
CA SER A 70 -22.98 9.00 8.40
C SER A 70 -21.76 8.19 7.94
N VAL A 71 -20.56 8.69 8.22
CA VAL A 71 -19.29 8.12 7.74
C VAL A 71 -18.36 7.86 8.92
N VAL A 72 -17.65 6.73 8.89
CA VAL A 72 -16.47 6.50 9.74
C VAL A 72 -15.22 6.52 8.86
N ASP A 73 -14.27 7.40 9.19
CA ASP A 73 -12.95 7.56 8.56
C ASP A 73 -11.89 6.96 9.48
N ILE A 74 -11.28 5.84 9.09
CA ILE A 74 -10.25 5.15 9.89
C ILE A 74 -8.86 5.51 9.38
N GLY A 75 -8.04 6.09 10.26
CA GLY A 75 -6.72 6.60 9.90
C GLY A 75 -6.80 7.97 9.24
N THR A 76 -7.54 8.91 9.84
CA THR A 76 -7.84 10.22 9.23
C THR A 76 -6.58 11.06 8.96
N GLY A 77 -5.48 10.75 9.65
CA GLY A 77 -4.17 11.36 9.45
C GLY A 77 -4.10 12.82 9.92
N ALA A 78 -2.92 13.42 9.77
CA ALA A 78 -2.64 14.76 10.27
C ALA A 78 -3.47 15.90 9.61
N PHE A 79 -4.12 15.62 8.48
CA PHE A 79 -4.87 16.61 7.71
C PHE A 79 -6.38 16.38 7.68
N ALA A 80 -6.89 15.30 8.29
CA ALA A 80 -8.30 14.90 8.22
C ALA A 80 -8.86 14.94 6.79
N PHE A 81 -8.03 14.56 5.81
CA PHE A 81 -8.23 14.98 4.42
C PHE A 81 -9.46 14.32 3.78
N LEU A 82 -9.65 13.02 4.02
CA LEU A 82 -10.81 12.27 3.53
C LEU A 82 -12.09 12.67 4.29
N ALA A 83 -12.01 12.89 5.61
CA ALA A 83 -13.12 13.42 6.39
C ALA A 83 -13.61 14.80 5.88
N GLU A 84 -12.69 15.71 5.55
CA GLU A 84 -13.04 17.01 4.94
C GLU A 84 -13.73 16.84 3.58
N MET A 85 -13.20 15.96 2.72
CA MET A 85 -13.84 15.64 1.44
C MET A 85 -15.26 15.10 1.63
N CYS A 86 -15.47 14.23 2.63
CA CYS A 86 -16.79 13.69 2.94
C CYS A 86 -17.77 14.79 3.34
N VAL A 87 -17.38 15.71 4.24
CA VAL A 87 -18.25 16.83 4.64
C VAL A 87 -18.53 17.77 3.47
N ALA A 88 -17.52 18.06 2.64
CA ALA A 88 -17.68 18.89 1.44
C ALA A 88 -18.66 18.26 0.42
N ALA A 89 -18.66 16.93 0.31
CA ALA A 89 -19.60 16.17 -0.51
C ALA A 89 -20.98 15.96 0.16
N GLY A 90 -21.20 16.52 1.35
CA GLY A 90 -22.50 16.54 2.01
C GLY A 90 -22.74 15.41 3.01
N ALA A 91 -21.72 14.67 3.45
CA ALA A 91 -21.85 13.67 4.52
C ALA A 91 -22.44 14.29 5.79
N GLU A 92 -23.54 13.76 6.31
CA GLU A 92 -24.25 14.31 7.47
C GLU A 92 -23.32 14.47 8.67
N LYS A 93 -22.50 13.44 8.93
CA LYS A 93 -21.53 13.41 10.03
C LYS A 93 -20.39 12.46 9.71
N VAL A 94 -19.18 12.79 10.17
CA VAL A 94 -17.99 11.96 10.03
C VAL A 94 -17.37 11.70 11.40
N PHE A 95 -17.17 10.43 11.76
CA PHE A 95 -16.31 10.02 12.86
C PHE A 95 -14.91 9.76 12.31
N ALA A 96 -13.95 10.61 12.66
CA ALA A 96 -12.59 10.55 12.13
C ALA A 96 -11.64 10.02 13.21
N ILE A 97 -11.16 8.78 13.04
CA ILE A 97 -10.35 8.06 14.01
C ILE A 97 -8.86 8.22 13.66
N GLU A 98 -8.04 8.59 14.63
CA GLU A 98 -6.58 8.69 14.49
C GLU A 98 -5.88 8.31 15.79
N GLU A 99 -4.90 7.41 15.70
CA GLU A 99 -4.17 6.91 16.86
C GLU A 99 -2.93 7.77 17.16
N ASN A 100 -2.23 8.22 16.12
CA ASN A 100 -0.99 8.94 16.25
C ASN A 100 -1.28 10.31 16.88
N THR A 101 -0.75 10.53 18.09
CA THR A 101 -1.09 11.70 18.91
C THR A 101 -0.72 13.03 18.25
N GLU A 102 0.39 13.11 17.49
CA GLU A 102 0.78 14.33 16.78
C GLU A 102 -0.15 14.60 15.58
N SER A 103 -0.50 13.54 14.85
CA SER A 103 -1.43 13.59 13.73
C SER A 103 -2.84 13.98 14.19
N PHE A 104 -3.33 13.38 15.28
CA PHE A 104 -4.60 13.72 15.90
C PHE A 104 -4.68 15.20 16.30
N ARG A 105 -3.63 15.74 16.94
CA ARG A 105 -3.58 17.17 17.30
C ARG A 105 -3.61 18.06 16.06
N SER A 106 -2.86 17.69 15.02
CA SER A 106 -2.84 18.43 13.76
C SER A 106 -4.21 18.41 13.06
N ALA A 107 -4.88 17.25 13.05
CA ALA A 107 -6.24 17.10 12.55
C ALA A 107 -7.23 17.94 13.34
N GLN A 108 -7.10 17.98 14.67
CA GLN A 108 -7.94 18.79 15.55
C GLN A 108 -7.82 20.28 15.25
N ASP A 109 -6.59 20.78 15.09
CA ASP A 109 -6.37 22.18 14.72
C ASP A 109 -6.93 22.49 13.33
N ARG A 110 -6.77 21.57 12.38
CA ARG A 110 -7.29 21.69 11.02
C ARG A 110 -8.82 21.77 10.99
N VAL A 111 -9.51 20.84 11.64
CA VAL A 111 -10.99 20.80 11.73
C VAL A 111 -11.52 22.07 12.38
N ARG A 112 -10.88 22.55 13.46
CA ARG A 112 -11.23 23.82 14.12
C ARG A 112 -11.06 25.03 13.20
N HIS A 113 -9.91 25.13 12.55
CA HIS A 113 -9.64 26.22 11.62
C HIS A 113 -10.60 26.25 10.42
N ALA A 114 -11.10 25.09 9.99
CA ALA A 114 -12.10 24.97 8.94
C ALA A 114 -13.55 25.13 9.44
N SER A 115 -13.76 25.28 10.77
CA SER A 115 -15.09 25.36 11.40
C SER A 115 -15.97 24.13 11.12
N LEU A 116 -15.35 22.94 11.10
CA LEU A 116 -16.00 21.67 10.77
C LEU A 116 -16.32 20.80 12.00
N GLU A 117 -16.12 21.30 13.23
CA GLU A 117 -16.32 20.53 14.47
C GLU A 117 -17.76 20.03 14.67
N SER A 118 -18.74 20.72 14.07
CA SER A 118 -20.14 20.30 14.11
C SER A 118 -20.44 19.10 13.19
N ARG A 119 -19.53 18.77 12.26
CA ARG A 119 -19.70 17.73 11.23
C ARG A 119 -18.65 16.63 11.34
N ILE A 120 -17.46 16.93 11.84
CA ILE A 120 -16.36 15.99 12.04
C ILE A 120 -16.11 15.81 13.54
N GLN A 121 -16.40 14.62 14.04
CA GLN A 121 -16.05 14.20 15.39
C GLN A 121 -14.73 13.42 15.34
N LEU A 122 -13.66 14.03 15.83
CA LEU A 122 -12.36 13.36 15.96
C LEU A 122 -12.34 12.42 17.18
N VAL A 123 -11.83 11.21 16.98
CA VAL A 123 -11.75 10.15 18.00
C VAL A 123 -10.29 9.68 18.13
N PRO A 124 -9.62 9.91 19.28
CA PRO A 124 -8.22 9.51 19.45
C PRO A 124 -8.10 8.03 19.81
N GLY A 125 -7.20 7.32 19.14
CA GLY A 125 -6.83 5.94 19.44
C GLY A 125 -6.92 4.99 18.23
N PHE A 126 -6.54 3.74 18.44
CA PHE A 126 -6.75 2.70 17.43
C PHE A 126 -8.25 2.45 17.26
N SER A 127 -8.69 2.26 16.02
CA SER A 127 -10.09 1.95 15.72
C SER A 127 -10.58 0.75 16.51
N THR A 128 -9.74 -0.27 16.70
CA THR A 128 -10.03 -1.49 17.49
C THR A 128 -10.25 -1.26 18.98
N ASP A 129 -9.82 -0.12 19.51
CA ASP A 129 -9.77 0.17 20.95
C ASP A 129 -10.75 1.28 21.36
N VAL A 130 -11.38 1.94 20.39
CA VAL A 130 -12.33 3.06 20.60
C VAL A 130 -13.77 2.63 20.34
N GLU A 131 -14.73 3.39 20.86
CA GLU A 131 -16.16 3.18 20.63
C GLU A 131 -16.78 4.39 19.93
N LEU A 132 -17.75 4.14 19.05
CA LEU A 132 -18.53 5.18 18.39
C LEU A 132 -19.94 5.26 18.98
N ALA A 133 -20.50 6.47 19.01
CA ALA A 133 -21.83 6.69 19.57
C ALA A 133 -22.95 6.07 18.73
N GLU A 134 -22.69 5.83 17.44
CA GLU A 134 -23.65 5.26 16.49
C GLU A 134 -22.93 4.52 15.36
N LYS A 135 -23.64 3.60 14.72
CA LYS A 135 -23.17 2.90 13.51
C LYS A 135 -23.31 3.79 12.29
N CYS A 136 -22.34 3.73 11.38
CA CYS A 136 -22.23 4.52 10.17
C CYS A 136 -22.75 3.80 8.93
N ASP A 137 -23.12 4.59 7.91
CA ASP A 137 -23.57 4.12 6.60
C ASP A 137 -22.43 3.87 5.62
N VAL A 138 -21.25 4.44 5.87
CA VAL A 138 -20.07 4.34 5.00
C VAL A 138 -18.81 4.16 5.85
N LEU A 139 -17.97 3.20 5.50
CA LEU A 139 -16.58 3.13 5.93
C LEU A 139 -15.70 3.77 4.86
N ILE A 140 -14.89 4.76 5.24
CA ILE A 140 -13.79 5.24 4.43
C ILE A 140 -12.46 5.00 5.15
N HIS A 141 -11.44 4.59 4.41
CA HIS A 141 -10.08 4.47 4.94
C HIS A 141 -9.03 4.56 3.84
N GLU A 142 -7.81 4.93 4.22
CA GLU A 142 -6.62 4.78 3.38
C GLU A 142 -5.49 4.25 4.28
N ILE A 143 -5.51 2.94 4.46
CA ILE A 143 -4.58 2.15 5.29
C ILE A 143 -4.07 0.95 4.47
N VAL A 144 -3.98 1.15 3.15
CA VAL A 144 -3.59 0.12 2.19
C VAL A 144 -2.08 0.16 2.01
N GLY A 145 -1.40 -0.97 2.21
CA GLY A 145 0.05 -1.06 2.05
C GLY A 145 0.51 -1.19 0.59
N SER A 146 1.84 -1.19 0.37
CA SER A 146 2.43 -1.51 -0.95
C SER A 146 2.29 -3.00 -1.33
N VAL A 147 2.03 -3.85 -0.32
CA VAL A 147 1.20 -5.06 -0.45
C VAL A 147 -0.08 -4.71 0.30
N GLY A 148 -1.24 -4.85 -0.33
CA GLY A 148 -2.50 -4.29 0.16
C GLY A 148 -2.76 -4.56 1.64
N SER A 149 -2.59 -5.81 2.08
CA SER A 149 -2.82 -6.22 3.47
C SER A 149 -1.69 -5.91 4.46
N ALA A 150 -0.53 -5.41 4.01
CA ALA A 150 0.67 -5.25 4.85
C ALA A 150 0.52 -4.21 5.96
N GLU A 151 -0.33 -3.20 5.81
CA GLU A 151 -0.58 -2.16 6.82
C GLU A 151 -1.75 -2.52 7.76
N GLY A 152 -2.17 -3.79 7.79
CA GLY A 152 -3.13 -4.29 8.77
C GLY A 152 -4.60 -3.97 8.47
N MET A 153 -4.91 -3.50 7.25
CA MET A 153 -6.28 -3.17 6.83
C MET A 153 -7.27 -4.30 7.09
N THR A 154 -6.83 -5.56 6.99
CA THR A 154 -7.71 -6.72 7.08
C THR A 154 -8.35 -6.86 8.46
N LEU A 155 -7.54 -6.74 9.52
CA LEU A 155 -8.04 -6.76 10.90
C LEU A 155 -8.94 -5.57 11.18
N VAL A 156 -8.47 -4.38 10.81
CA VAL A 156 -9.14 -3.11 11.08
C VAL A 156 -10.52 -3.07 10.44
N VAL A 157 -10.64 -3.47 9.18
CA VAL A 157 -11.92 -3.45 8.46
C VAL A 157 -12.85 -4.56 8.96
N ASN A 158 -12.34 -5.76 9.27
CA ASN A 158 -13.14 -6.84 9.85
C ASN A 158 -13.75 -6.46 11.21
N ASP A 159 -13.00 -5.72 12.03
CA ASP A 159 -13.48 -5.19 13.30
C ASP A 159 -14.52 -4.06 13.08
N ALA A 160 -14.23 -3.11 12.20
CA ALA A 160 -15.14 -1.99 11.89
C ALA A 160 -16.50 -2.47 11.38
N LYS A 161 -16.54 -3.50 10.52
CA LYS A 161 -17.80 -4.14 10.06
C LYS A 161 -18.72 -4.54 11.20
N LYS A 162 -18.15 -5.07 12.28
CA LYS A 162 -18.90 -5.58 13.43
C LYS A 162 -19.41 -4.42 14.29
N ARG A 163 -18.51 -3.49 14.63
CA ARG A 163 -18.75 -2.48 15.66
C ARG A 163 -19.28 -1.16 15.11
N PHE A 164 -18.76 -0.70 13.98
CA PHE A 164 -19.00 0.67 13.49
C PHE A 164 -19.96 0.74 12.31
N LEU A 165 -20.29 -0.35 11.63
CA LEU A 165 -21.09 -0.31 10.42
C LEU A 165 -22.51 -0.85 10.57
N LYS A 166 -23.45 -0.22 9.86
CA LYS A 166 -24.79 -0.74 9.59
C LYS A 166 -24.68 -1.92 8.60
N GLN A 167 -25.73 -2.73 8.51
CA GLN A 167 -25.73 -3.97 7.71
C GLN A 167 -25.47 -3.75 6.20
N ASN A 168 -25.90 -2.61 5.66
CA ASN A 168 -25.75 -2.25 4.24
C ASN A 168 -24.81 -1.06 4.07
N ALA A 169 -23.75 -0.99 4.87
CA ALA A 169 -22.78 0.08 4.75
C ALA A 169 -21.99 -0.04 3.43
N ASP A 170 -21.64 1.10 2.84
CA ASP A 170 -20.73 1.15 1.70
C ASP A 170 -19.27 1.29 2.16
N PHE A 171 -18.35 0.93 1.29
CA PHE A 171 -16.92 0.90 1.56
C PHE A 171 -16.17 1.72 0.52
N ILE A 172 -15.29 2.61 0.99
CA ILE A 172 -14.37 3.38 0.16
C ILE A 172 -12.95 3.17 0.75
N PRO A 173 -12.06 2.46 0.05
CA PRO A 173 -12.23 1.82 -1.26
C PRO A 173 -13.19 0.62 -1.23
N ARG A 174 -13.66 0.18 -2.41
CA ARG A 174 -14.52 -1.00 -2.58
C ARG A 174 -13.72 -2.29 -2.53
N GLU A 175 -12.55 -2.30 -3.16
CA GLU A 175 -11.72 -3.49 -3.28
C GLU A 175 -10.23 -3.11 -3.40
N CYS A 176 -9.37 -3.99 -2.91
CA CYS A 176 -7.93 -3.92 -3.10
C CYS A 176 -7.39 -5.30 -3.48
N SER A 177 -6.56 -5.32 -4.53
CA SER A 177 -5.86 -6.51 -4.99
C SER A 177 -4.37 -6.24 -5.04
N THR A 178 -3.55 -7.20 -4.60
CA THR A 178 -2.11 -7.19 -4.88
C THR A 178 -1.88 -8.19 -5.99
N PHE A 179 -1.13 -7.79 -7.01
CA PHE A 179 -0.66 -8.66 -8.07
C PHE A 179 0.81 -8.97 -7.90
N VAL A 180 1.25 -10.12 -8.42
CA VAL A 180 2.65 -10.53 -8.47
C VAL A 180 3.02 -10.94 -9.89
N CYS A 181 4.21 -10.58 -10.35
CA CYS A 181 4.74 -10.98 -11.66
C CYS A 181 6.23 -11.35 -11.58
N PRO A 182 6.72 -12.26 -12.44
CA PRO A 182 8.13 -12.59 -12.52
C PRO A 182 8.87 -11.48 -13.26
N VAL A 183 10.03 -11.07 -12.74
CA VAL A 183 10.80 -9.96 -13.30
C VAL A 183 12.26 -10.32 -13.52
N GLN A 184 12.88 -9.58 -14.44
CA GLN A 184 14.31 -9.57 -14.66
C GLN A 184 15.01 -8.56 -13.74
N PRO A 185 16.34 -8.67 -13.54
CA PRO A 185 17.09 -7.80 -12.66
C PRO A 185 16.86 -6.31 -12.91
N LEU A 186 16.54 -5.60 -11.83
CA LEU A 186 16.46 -4.15 -11.87
C LEU A 186 17.87 -3.56 -12.09
N LYS A 187 18.05 -2.85 -13.20
CA LYS A 187 19.29 -2.14 -13.53
C LYS A 187 19.06 -0.65 -13.37
N LEU A 188 19.80 -0.03 -12.46
CA LEU A 188 19.74 1.41 -12.22
C LEU A 188 20.71 2.13 -13.15
N GLY A 189 20.24 3.19 -13.82
CA GLY A 189 21.14 4.11 -14.51
C GLY A 189 22.03 4.87 -13.51
N PRO A 190 23.09 5.56 -13.96
CA PRO A 190 23.99 6.28 -13.05
C PRO A 190 23.28 7.29 -12.13
N LEU A 191 22.30 8.02 -12.66
CA LEU A 191 21.52 8.99 -11.88
C LEU A 191 20.62 8.30 -10.84
N ASP A 192 19.90 7.26 -11.26
CA ASP A 192 19.01 6.49 -10.38
C ASP A 192 19.81 5.84 -9.23
N ALA A 193 20.99 5.31 -9.55
CA ALA A 193 21.89 4.70 -8.57
C ALA A 193 22.38 5.72 -7.53
N VAL A 194 22.76 6.93 -7.97
CA VAL A 194 23.19 8.00 -7.04
C VAL A 194 22.03 8.43 -6.15
N ILE A 195 20.85 8.67 -6.71
CA ILE A 195 19.68 9.11 -5.93
C ILE A 195 19.24 8.02 -4.94
N SER A 196 19.22 6.76 -5.38
CA SER A 196 18.91 5.61 -4.54
C SER A 196 19.93 5.44 -3.41
N ALA A 197 21.24 5.57 -3.70
CA ALA A 197 22.30 5.50 -2.69
C ALA A 197 22.31 6.68 -1.70
N MET A 198 21.82 7.86 -2.10
CA MET A 198 21.61 8.97 -1.17
C MET A 198 20.41 8.75 -0.26
N SER A 199 19.39 8.02 -0.74
CA SER A 199 18.18 7.73 0.04
C SER A 199 18.39 6.66 1.13
N GLN A 200 19.38 5.78 0.96
CA GLN A 200 19.81 4.81 1.96
C GLN A 200 21.31 4.55 1.84
N SER A 201 22.03 4.59 2.97
CA SER A 201 23.48 4.36 3.08
C SER A 201 23.97 3.18 2.23
N LEU A 202 24.43 3.46 1.00
CA LEU A 202 25.28 2.63 0.13
C LEU A 202 25.11 1.10 0.26
N PHE A 203 23.90 0.56 0.07
CA PHE A 203 23.74 -0.89 -0.07
C PHE A 203 23.97 -1.33 -1.52
N SER A 204 24.71 -2.43 -1.72
CA SER A 204 24.74 -3.11 -3.00
C SER A 204 23.42 -3.85 -3.20
N PHE A 205 22.64 -3.50 -4.22
CA PHE A 205 21.40 -4.18 -4.67
C PHE A 205 21.62 -5.61 -5.21
N ARG A 206 22.65 -6.29 -4.71
CA ARG A 206 23.11 -7.60 -5.17
C ARG A 206 22.52 -8.76 -4.37
N GLN A 207 22.16 -8.53 -3.11
CA GLN A 207 21.72 -9.59 -2.21
C GLN A 207 20.23 -9.88 -2.38
N PRO A 208 19.79 -11.14 -2.22
CA PRO A 208 18.39 -11.47 -2.10
C PRO A 208 17.78 -10.74 -0.91
N ASP A 209 16.75 -9.95 -1.17
CA ASP A 209 16.07 -9.14 -0.18
C ASP A 209 14.77 -8.56 -0.75
N LEU A 210 14.02 -7.88 0.11
CA LEU A 210 12.84 -7.11 -0.24
C LEU A 210 13.21 -5.63 -0.39
N TYR A 211 12.95 -5.11 -1.58
CA TYR A 211 13.17 -3.71 -1.93
C TYR A 211 11.84 -3.02 -2.16
N LYS A 212 11.77 -1.73 -1.83
CA LYS A 212 10.70 -0.83 -2.26
C LYS A 212 11.19 -0.05 -3.47
N VAL A 213 10.49 -0.17 -4.59
CA VAL A 213 10.88 0.46 -5.84
C VAL A 213 9.77 1.38 -6.34
N TYR A 214 10.13 2.61 -6.65
CA TYR A 214 9.26 3.54 -7.36
C TYR A 214 9.70 3.66 -8.82
N ASN A 215 8.73 3.84 -9.72
CA ASN A 215 8.94 3.84 -11.17
C ASN A 215 9.62 2.56 -11.67
N PHE A 216 9.18 1.39 -11.17
CA PHE A 216 9.71 0.13 -11.66
C PHE A 216 9.43 -0.01 -13.17
N PRO A 217 10.42 -0.35 -14.00
CA PRO A 217 10.23 -0.40 -15.44
C PRO A 217 9.40 -1.62 -15.84
N GLU A 218 8.24 -1.41 -16.48
CA GLU A 218 7.39 -2.52 -16.98
C GLU A 218 8.13 -3.40 -18.00
N SER A 219 9.13 -2.86 -18.69
CA SER A 219 10.02 -3.63 -19.58
C SER A 219 10.83 -4.71 -18.85
N ASN A 220 10.86 -4.70 -17.51
CA ASN A 220 11.46 -5.76 -16.71
C ASN A 220 10.54 -6.95 -16.44
N ILE A 221 9.25 -6.84 -16.75
CA ILE A 221 8.29 -7.92 -16.53
C ILE A 221 8.51 -9.04 -17.55
N LEU A 222 8.58 -10.28 -17.05
CA LEU A 222 8.83 -11.49 -17.84
C LEU A 222 7.55 -12.29 -18.12
N GLY A 223 6.49 -12.08 -17.35
CA GLY A 223 5.23 -12.82 -17.41
C GLY A 223 4.05 -11.98 -16.97
N SER A 224 2.84 -12.39 -17.35
CA SER A 224 1.62 -11.67 -16.96
C SER A 224 1.45 -11.67 -15.43
N PRO A 225 0.95 -10.58 -14.83
CA PRO A 225 0.63 -10.55 -13.41
C PRO A 225 -0.44 -11.56 -13.04
N VAL A 226 -0.29 -12.17 -11.86
CA VAL A 226 -1.27 -13.05 -11.24
C VAL A 226 -1.69 -12.45 -9.91
N GLU A 227 -2.94 -12.65 -9.52
CA GLU A 227 -3.47 -12.17 -8.24
C GLU A 227 -2.72 -12.83 -7.08
N PHE A 228 -1.96 -12.04 -6.33
CA PHE A 228 -1.32 -12.45 -5.08
C PHE A 228 -2.32 -12.44 -3.94
N GLU A 229 -3.15 -11.40 -3.86
CA GLU A 229 -4.27 -11.30 -2.94
C GLU A 229 -5.39 -10.44 -3.49
N ARG A 230 -6.59 -10.65 -2.97
CA ARG A 230 -7.76 -9.84 -3.27
C ARG A 230 -8.64 -9.72 -2.04
N THR A 231 -9.10 -8.51 -1.82
CA THR A 231 -10.00 -8.14 -0.73
C THR A 231 -11.13 -7.32 -1.30
N VAL A 232 -12.36 -7.84 -1.22
CA VAL A 232 -13.57 -7.06 -1.42
C VAL A 232 -14.04 -6.59 -0.06
N PHE A 233 -14.02 -5.28 0.19
CA PHE A 233 -14.15 -4.77 1.56
C PHE A 233 -15.52 -4.99 2.17
N CYS A 234 -16.58 -5.28 1.41
CA CYS A 234 -17.88 -5.65 1.96
C CYS A 234 -18.01 -7.16 2.32
N GLU A 235 -17.08 -8.00 1.89
CA GLU A 235 -17.13 -9.46 2.07
C GLU A 235 -16.34 -9.90 3.31
N GLU A 236 -16.43 -11.20 3.66
CA GLU A 236 -15.56 -11.75 4.70
C GLU A 236 -14.11 -11.81 4.22
N MET A 237 -13.18 -11.36 5.06
CA MET A 237 -11.77 -11.26 4.71
C MET A 237 -10.97 -12.23 5.59
N PRO A 238 -10.45 -13.35 5.05
CA PRO A 238 -9.72 -14.33 5.84
C PRO A 238 -8.41 -13.72 6.38
N LEU A 239 -8.11 -14.03 7.65
CA LEU A 239 -6.88 -13.57 8.30
C LEU A 239 -5.69 -14.49 8.03
N VAL A 240 -5.93 -15.77 7.78
CA VAL A 240 -4.89 -16.74 7.47
C VAL A 240 -5.33 -17.52 6.24
N ASP A 241 -4.45 -17.59 5.24
CA ASP A 241 -4.70 -18.42 4.06
C ASP A 241 -3.39 -18.95 3.47
N ARG A 242 -3.55 -19.91 2.55
CA ARG A 242 -2.48 -20.44 1.69
C ARG A 242 -2.94 -20.40 0.25
N ARG A 243 -2.06 -19.98 -0.65
CA ARG A 243 -2.30 -19.89 -2.09
C ARG A 243 -1.19 -20.55 -2.88
N GLU A 244 -1.54 -21.13 -4.01
CA GLU A 244 -0.60 -21.69 -4.98
C GLU A 244 -0.76 -20.91 -6.29
N LEU A 245 0.32 -20.27 -6.74
CA LEU A 245 0.33 -19.39 -7.90
C LEU A 245 1.25 -19.97 -8.98
N GLU A 246 0.87 -19.78 -10.24
CA GLU A 246 1.67 -20.15 -11.40
C GLU A 246 1.97 -18.92 -12.25
N LEU A 247 3.23 -18.53 -12.29
CA LEU A 247 3.70 -17.38 -13.06
C LEU A 247 4.35 -17.88 -14.36
N VAL A 248 3.59 -17.79 -15.45
CA VAL A 248 4.05 -18.23 -16.76
C VAL A 248 4.97 -17.17 -17.38
N ILE A 249 6.17 -17.59 -17.78
CA ILE A 249 7.13 -16.74 -18.49
C ILE A 249 6.64 -16.51 -19.92
N SER A 250 6.34 -15.26 -20.25
CA SER A 250 5.79 -14.83 -21.55
C SER A 250 6.88 -14.52 -22.58
N ARG A 251 8.10 -14.22 -22.13
CA ARG A 251 9.26 -13.96 -22.99
C ARG A 251 10.56 -14.43 -22.34
N ASP A 252 11.53 -14.77 -23.16
CA ASP A 252 12.86 -15.16 -22.71
C ASP A 252 13.52 -14.04 -21.90
N GLY A 253 14.26 -14.40 -20.85
CA GLY A 253 15.00 -13.46 -20.03
C GLY A 253 15.58 -14.08 -18.77
N ASP A 254 16.41 -13.29 -18.10
CA ASP A 254 17.01 -13.66 -16.83
C ASP A 254 16.04 -13.36 -15.69
N PHE A 255 15.48 -14.38 -15.05
CA PHE A 255 14.61 -14.24 -13.89
C PHE A 255 15.41 -14.06 -12.61
N ASP A 256 15.08 -13.06 -11.80
CA ASP A 256 15.81 -12.82 -10.54
C ASP A 256 14.93 -12.58 -9.33
N GLY A 257 13.62 -12.43 -9.53
CA GLY A 257 12.72 -12.06 -8.46
C GLY A 257 11.27 -11.87 -8.89
N LEU A 258 10.48 -11.46 -7.91
CA LEU A 258 9.06 -11.17 -8.05
C LEU A 258 8.83 -9.69 -7.82
N LEU A 259 7.93 -9.09 -8.59
CA LEU A 259 7.45 -7.73 -8.35
C LEU A 259 5.99 -7.79 -7.92
N LEU A 260 5.68 -7.11 -6.83
CA LEU A 260 4.33 -6.91 -6.35
C LEU A 260 3.88 -5.47 -6.61
N PHE A 261 2.59 -5.29 -6.85
CA PHE A 261 1.95 -3.98 -6.96
C PHE A 261 0.48 -4.09 -6.58
N VAL A 262 -0.10 -2.97 -6.19
CA VAL A 262 -1.50 -2.91 -5.77
C VAL A 262 -2.38 -2.31 -6.86
N GLU A 263 -3.58 -2.83 -6.95
CA GLU A 263 -4.72 -2.25 -7.65
C GLU A 263 -5.84 -1.98 -6.65
N ILE A 264 -6.22 -0.71 -6.50
CA ILE A 264 -7.24 -0.28 -5.55
C ILE A 264 -8.44 0.24 -6.35
N HIS A 265 -9.53 -0.51 -6.30
CA HIS A 265 -10.82 -0.07 -6.83
C HIS A 265 -11.49 0.80 -5.77
N VAL A 266 -11.33 2.11 -5.90
CA VAL A 266 -11.94 3.07 -4.96
C VAL A 266 -13.45 3.05 -5.11
N ASP A 267 -13.93 2.93 -6.35
CA ASP A 267 -15.30 2.57 -6.73
C ASP A 267 -15.29 1.68 -7.99
N GLN A 268 -16.40 1.62 -8.76
CA GLN A 268 -16.50 0.81 -9.98
C GLN A 268 -15.68 1.36 -11.16
N GLU A 269 -15.43 2.67 -11.20
CA GLU A 269 -14.82 3.36 -12.35
C GLU A 269 -13.42 3.88 -12.05
N ASN A 270 -13.11 4.15 -10.78
CA ASN A 270 -11.89 4.78 -10.33
C ASN A 270 -10.96 3.73 -9.72
N VAL A 271 -9.94 3.38 -10.51
CA VAL A 271 -8.94 2.38 -10.16
C VAL A 271 -7.56 3.03 -10.05
N ILE A 272 -6.88 2.77 -8.95
CA ILE A 272 -5.49 3.16 -8.71
C ILE A 272 -4.62 1.93 -8.94
N ASN A 273 -3.60 2.03 -9.80
CA ASN A 273 -2.64 0.96 -10.07
C ASN A 273 -1.22 1.45 -9.79
N SER A 274 -0.56 0.90 -8.76
CA SER A 274 0.74 1.43 -8.28
C SER A 274 1.93 1.14 -9.20
N LEU A 275 1.79 0.22 -10.15
CA LEU A 275 2.81 -0.05 -11.15
C LEU A 275 2.74 0.95 -12.31
N GLN A 276 1.54 1.21 -12.81
CA GLN A 276 1.33 2.01 -14.02
C GLN A 276 1.17 3.51 -13.75
N GLN A 277 0.70 3.86 -12.55
CA GLN A 277 0.43 5.23 -12.17
C GLN A 277 1.45 5.72 -11.14
N ARG A 278 1.80 6.99 -11.24
CA ARG A 278 2.75 7.64 -10.31
C ARG A 278 2.03 8.02 -9.03
N THR A 279 2.07 7.11 -8.07
CA THR A 279 1.41 7.23 -6.77
C THR A 279 2.42 7.22 -5.62
N ASN A 280 1.94 7.36 -4.38
CA ASN A 280 2.74 7.21 -3.17
C ASN A 280 3.09 5.75 -2.85
N TRP A 281 2.42 4.77 -3.46
CA TRP A 281 2.74 3.38 -3.25
C TRP A 281 4.00 3.00 -4.01
N SER A 282 4.89 2.28 -3.32
CA SER A 282 6.00 1.61 -3.98
C SER A 282 5.54 0.27 -4.55
N THR A 283 6.33 -0.27 -5.46
CA THR A 283 6.23 -1.66 -5.90
C THR A 283 7.25 -2.48 -5.11
N PRO A 284 6.82 -3.43 -4.26
CA PRO A 284 7.74 -4.32 -3.58
C PRO A 284 8.43 -5.24 -4.60
N TYR A 285 9.75 -5.16 -4.66
CA TYR A 285 10.58 -6.00 -5.50
C TYR A 285 11.32 -7.00 -4.63
N LEU A 286 10.89 -8.25 -4.72
CA LEU A 286 11.48 -9.38 -4.04
C LEU A 286 12.58 -9.99 -4.90
N LYS A 287 13.84 -9.65 -4.61
CA LYS A 287 15.00 -10.28 -5.25
C LYS A 287 15.27 -11.62 -4.58
N LEU A 288 15.19 -12.71 -5.35
CA LEU A 288 15.27 -14.09 -4.84
C LEU A 288 16.65 -14.73 -5.02
N PHE A 289 17.40 -14.27 -6.02
CA PHE A 289 18.68 -14.87 -6.39
C PHE A 289 19.79 -13.81 -6.50
N GLU A 290 20.99 -14.17 -6.02
CA GLU A 290 22.22 -13.41 -6.28
C GLU A 290 22.52 -13.44 -7.79
N GLU A 291 22.53 -14.64 -8.35
CA GLU A 291 22.71 -14.90 -9.79
C GLU A 291 21.36 -15.24 -10.43
N PRO A 292 20.91 -14.46 -11.44
CA PRO A 292 19.65 -14.72 -12.14
C PRO A 292 19.60 -16.07 -12.84
N LEU A 293 18.40 -16.60 -13.03
CA LEU A 293 18.13 -17.85 -13.76
C LEU A 293 17.67 -17.54 -15.18
N ALA A 294 18.34 -18.10 -16.20
CA ALA A 294 17.91 -17.95 -17.58
C ALA A 294 16.63 -18.77 -17.85
N LEU A 295 15.50 -18.09 -18.01
CA LEU A 295 14.20 -18.70 -18.33
C LEU A 295 13.80 -18.41 -19.78
N VAL A 296 13.05 -19.33 -20.36
CA VAL A 296 12.48 -19.20 -21.71
C VAL A 296 10.97 -19.12 -21.66
N ARG A 297 10.37 -18.58 -22.71
CA ARG A 297 8.91 -18.54 -22.86
C ARG A 297 8.29 -19.92 -22.62
N GLY A 298 7.31 -19.96 -21.72
CA GLY A 298 6.61 -21.17 -21.32
C GLY A 298 7.21 -21.90 -20.11
N ASP A 299 8.36 -21.46 -19.59
CA ASP A 299 8.76 -21.81 -18.22
C ASP A 299 7.71 -21.30 -17.22
N VAL A 300 7.58 -21.99 -16.08
CA VAL A 300 6.61 -21.64 -15.03
C VAL A 300 7.35 -21.50 -13.71
N VAL A 301 7.13 -20.38 -13.03
CA VAL A 301 7.57 -20.16 -11.65
C VAL A 301 6.37 -20.45 -10.76
N HIS A 302 6.46 -21.52 -9.97
CA HIS A 302 5.45 -21.87 -8.97
C HIS A 302 5.75 -21.12 -7.68
N VAL A 303 4.73 -20.49 -7.10
CA VAL A 303 4.86 -19.76 -5.84
C VAL A 303 3.77 -20.22 -4.90
N THR A 304 4.17 -20.89 -3.83
CA THR A 304 3.30 -21.09 -2.66
C THR A 304 3.40 -19.85 -1.78
N VAL A 305 2.25 -19.32 -1.35
CA VAL A 305 2.15 -18.19 -0.44
C VAL A 305 1.38 -18.64 0.79
N ASP A 306 2.00 -18.60 1.97
CA ASP A 306 1.33 -18.71 3.26
C ASP A 306 1.29 -17.30 3.88
N ARG A 307 0.11 -16.85 4.34
CA ARG A 307 -0.05 -15.54 4.98
C ARG A 307 -0.69 -15.65 6.35
N ASP A 308 -0.25 -14.79 7.27
CA ASP A 308 -0.90 -14.57 8.56
C ASP A 308 -1.08 -13.07 8.79
N LEU A 309 -2.33 -12.61 8.66
CA LEU A 309 -2.79 -11.25 8.84
C LEU A 309 -3.49 -11.06 10.19
N SER A 310 -3.42 -12.04 11.10
CA SER A 310 -4.16 -12.04 12.36
C SER A 310 -3.55 -11.13 13.44
N THR A 311 -2.37 -10.56 13.17
CA THR A 311 -1.64 -9.68 14.08
C THR A 311 -1.41 -8.29 13.48
N THR A 312 -0.89 -7.37 14.30
CA THR A 312 -0.48 -6.03 13.85
C THR A 312 0.78 -6.04 12.98
N ASP A 313 1.43 -7.20 12.85
CA ASP A 313 2.61 -7.43 12.05
C ASP A 313 2.37 -8.58 11.06
N PRO A 314 1.65 -8.32 9.95
CA PRO A 314 1.30 -9.35 8.97
C PRO A 314 2.52 -10.11 8.45
N CYS A 315 2.46 -11.43 8.45
CA CYS A 315 3.55 -12.29 7.99
C CYS A 315 3.22 -12.90 6.62
N TYR A 316 4.22 -12.97 5.76
CA TYR A 316 4.14 -13.61 4.45
C TYR A 316 5.33 -14.57 4.29
N GLU A 317 5.04 -15.81 3.96
CA GLU A 317 6.04 -16.82 3.62
C GLU A 317 5.81 -17.32 2.20
N LEU A 318 6.85 -17.25 1.39
CA LEU A 318 6.84 -17.69 0.00
C LEU A 318 7.78 -18.89 -0.16
N ASP A 319 7.31 -19.94 -0.82
CA ASP A 319 8.14 -20.99 -1.40
C ASP A 319 8.07 -20.90 -2.92
N VAL A 320 9.18 -20.50 -3.53
CA VAL A 320 9.31 -20.27 -4.97
C VAL A 320 10.08 -21.43 -5.58
N ARG A 321 9.47 -22.10 -6.55
CA ARG A 321 10.05 -23.24 -7.27
C ARG A 321 10.00 -23.00 -8.77
N VAL A 322 11.12 -23.21 -9.44
CA VAL A 322 11.22 -23.12 -10.90
C VAL A 322 12.15 -24.19 -11.41
N CYS A 323 11.75 -24.87 -12.48
CA CYS A 323 12.61 -25.81 -13.21
C CYS A 323 12.81 -25.25 -14.62
N PRO A 324 13.88 -24.45 -14.85
CA PRO A 324 14.15 -23.87 -16.16
C PRO A 324 14.32 -24.96 -17.20
N ARG A 325 13.63 -24.88 -18.34
CA ARG A 325 13.82 -25.84 -19.44
C ARG A 325 15.24 -25.80 -20.02
N THR A 326 15.93 -24.69 -19.86
CA THR A 326 17.31 -24.46 -20.31
C THR A 326 18.34 -25.28 -19.54
N SER A 327 18.16 -25.42 -18.22
CA SER A 327 19.09 -26.16 -17.35
C SER A 327 18.57 -27.55 -16.97
N GLY A 328 17.25 -27.73 -16.88
CA GLY A 328 16.61 -28.93 -16.34
C GLY A 328 16.83 -29.13 -14.83
N ILE A 329 17.40 -28.14 -14.14
CA ILE A 329 17.73 -28.21 -12.71
C ILE A 329 16.72 -27.36 -11.95
N GLU A 330 15.95 -27.98 -11.06
CA GLU A 330 15.02 -27.27 -10.19
C GLU A 330 15.79 -26.35 -9.23
N ALA A 331 15.35 -25.09 -9.17
CA ALA A 331 15.78 -24.10 -8.20
C ALA A 331 14.62 -23.77 -7.27
N THR A 332 14.90 -23.80 -5.97
CA THR A 332 13.92 -23.48 -4.92
C THR A 332 14.43 -22.33 -4.04
N ARG A 333 13.52 -21.45 -3.61
CA ARG A 333 13.82 -20.34 -2.71
C ARG A 333 12.66 -20.11 -1.76
N ARG A 334 12.95 -20.18 -0.46
CA ARG A 334 12.05 -19.69 0.58
C ARG A 334 12.38 -18.24 0.90
N PHE A 335 11.36 -17.40 1.01
CA PHE A 335 11.51 -16.02 1.44
C PHE A 335 10.36 -15.64 2.38
N SER A 336 10.65 -14.89 3.43
CA SER A 336 9.63 -14.41 4.36
C SER A 336 9.86 -12.96 4.73
N TRP A 337 8.79 -12.23 4.94
CA TRP A 337 8.84 -10.89 5.52
C TRP A 337 7.64 -10.62 6.41
N GLN A 338 7.81 -9.63 7.28
CA GLN A 338 6.80 -9.13 8.19
C GLN A 338 6.48 -7.67 7.88
N GLY A 339 5.21 -7.32 8.01
CA GLY A 339 4.72 -5.95 8.05
C GLY A 339 4.98 -5.10 6.81
N SER A 340 5.01 -3.80 7.11
CA SER A 340 5.07 -2.67 6.18
C SER A 340 6.39 -2.42 5.49
#